data_AF-A0A3S4IIH9-F1
#
_entry.id   AF-A0A3S4IIH9-F1
#
_cell.length_a   1.000
_cell.length_b   1.000
_cell.length_c   1.000
_cell.angle_alpha   90.00
_cell.angle_beta   90.00
_cell.angle_gamma   90.00
#
_symmetry.space_group_name_H-M   'P 1'
#
loop_
_entity.id
_entity.type
_entity.pdbx_description
1 polymer ?
#
loop_
_entity_poly.entity_id
_entity_poly.type
_entity_poly.pdbx_seq_one_letter_code
_entity_poly.pdbx_strand_id
1 'polypeptide(L)' 'MFIKVLGSAAGGGFPQWNCNCANCQGLRDGTIQAAPRTQSSIIVQRQR' A
#
# COMPACT_ATOMS: atom_id res chain seq x y z
N MET A 1 -19.76 -9.11 -10.25
CA MET A 1 -19.32 -7.84 -9.63
C MET A 1 -17.80 -7.77 -9.71
N PHE A 2 -17.22 -6.63 -10.11
CA PHE A 2 -15.77 -6.40 -10.13
C PHE A 2 -15.37 -5.42 -9.03
N ILE A 3 -14.29 -5.74 -8.32
CA ILE A 3 -13.66 -4.87 -7.31
C ILE A 3 -12.18 -4.75 -7.70
N LYS A 4 -11.68 -3.52 -7.80
CA LYS A 4 -10.26 -3.23 -8.02
C LYS A 4 -9.70 -2.46 -6.84
N VAL A 5 -8.64 -3.00 -6.23
CA VAL A 5 -7.87 -2.30 -5.20
C VAL A 5 -6.92 -1.33 -5.88
N LEU A 6 -7.09 -0.03 -5.63
CA LEU A 6 -6.17 1.02 -6.10
C LEU A 6 -5.07 1.30 -5.07
N GLY A 7 -5.39 1.16 -3.79
CA GLY A 7 -4.47 1.33 -2.68
C GLY A 7 -4.97 0.61 -1.43
N SER A 8 -4.05 0.20 -0.56
CA SER A 8 -4.35 -0.70 0.58
C SER A 8 -3.61 -0.34 1.87
N ALA A 9 -2.79 0.70 1.88
CA ALA A 9 -2.19 1.22 3.10
C ALA A 9 -3.16 2.17 3.83
N ALA A 10 -2.92 2.38 5.12
CA ALA A 10 -3.56 3.47 5.87
C ALA A 10 -3.07 4.84 5.39
N GLY A 11 -3.48 5.91 6.10
CA GLY A 11 -2.98 7.27 5.86
C GLY A 11 -1.45 7.31 5.91
N GLY A 12 -0.84 8.04 4.96
CA GLY A 12 0.62 8.14 4.83
C GLY A 12 1.25 7.11 3.87
N GLY A 13 0.56 6.02 3.55
CA GLY A 13 1.08 5.00 2.62
C GLY A 13 2.10 4.05 3.24
N PHE A 14 2.67 3.17 2.43
CA PHE A 14 3.77 2.29 2.83
C PHE A 14 4.81 2.21 1.70
N PRO A 15 6.07 2.64 1.90
CA PRO A 15 6.57 3.28 3.11
C PRO A 15 6.00 4.70 3.26
N GLN A 16 5.71 5.13 4.49
CA GLN A 16 5.33 6.53 4.74
C GLN A 16 6.55 7.44 4.62
N TRP A 17 6.38 8.61 4.01
CA TRP A 17 7.48 9.49 3.57
C TRP A 17 8.50 9.82 4.68
N ASN A 18 8.05 10.11 5.90
CA ASN A 18 8.87 10.49 7.05
C ASN A 18 9.02 9.39 8.12
N CYS A 19 8.68 8.14 7.80
CA CYS A 19 8.72 7.04 8.76
C CYS A 19 9.95 6.16 8.55
N ASN A 20 10.71 5.88 9.61
CA ASN A 20 11.83 4.94 9.64
C ASN A 20 11.60 3.76 10.60
N CYS A 21 10.34 3.40 10.86
CA CYS A 21 10.06 2.16 11.61
C CYS A 21 10.62 0.94 10.85
N ALA A 22 10.78 -0.20 11.54
CA ALA A 22 11.38 -1.41 10.97
C ALA A 22 10.80 -1.82 9.61
N ASN A 23 9.48 -1.68 9.41
CA ASN A 23 8.82 -2.00 8.15
C ASN A 23 9.18 -1.02 7.02
N CYS A 24 9.12 0.30 7.28
CA CYS A 24 9.41 1.30 6.26
C CYS A 24 10.89 1.31 5.89
N GLN A 25 11.77 1.20 6.89
CA GLN A 25 13.22 1.12 6.67
C GLN A 25 13.57 -0.18 5.94
N GLY A 26 13.04 -1.32 6.41
CA GLY A 26 13.34 -2.61 5.78
C GLY A 26 12.87 -2.71 4.33
N LEU A 27 11.75 -2.08 3.98
CA LEU A 27 11.33 -2.00 2.58
C LEU A 27 12.26 -1.12 1.74
N ARG A 28 12.70 0.03 2.26
CA ARG A 28 13.67 0.90 1.56
C ARG A 28 15.01 0.20 1.35
N ASP A 29 15.46 -0.55 2.35
CA ASP A 29 16.75 -1.26 2.32
C ASP A 29 16.67 -2.62 1.61
N GLY A 30 15.48 -3.07 1.22
CA GLY A 30 15.27 -4.38 0.58
C GLY A 30 15.50 -5.57 1.52
N THR A 31 15.41 -5.38 2.83
CA THR A 31 15.69 -6.42 3.85
C THR A 31 14.45 -7.20 4.29
N ILE A 32 13.26 -6.81 3.85
CA ILE A 32 12.00 -7.53 4.12
C ILE A 32 11.28 -7.87 2.82
N GLN A 33 10.53 -8.98 2.84
CA GLN A 33 9.63 -9.35 1.74
C GLN A 33 8.31 -8.58 1.85
N ALA A 34 8.30 -7.34 1.36
CA ALA A 34 7.10 -6.50 1.32
C ALA A 34 7.01 -5.72 0.00
N ALA A 35 5.84 -5.13 -0.27
CA ALA A 35 5.59 -4.33 -1.48
C ALA A 35 5.06 -2.93 -1.10
N PRO A 36 5.50 -1.86 -1.78
CA PRO A 36 4.97 -0.52 -1.58
C PRO A 36 3.45 -0.47 -1.84
N ARG A 37 2.74 0.39 -1.11
CA ARG A 37 1.29 0.58 -1.21
C ARG A 37 0.92 2.06 -1.08
N THR A 38 0.02 2.50 -1.95
CA THR A 38 -0.69 3.77 -1.84
C THR A 38 -1.79 3.70 -0.78
N GLN A 39 -2.30 4.86 -0.37
CA GLN A 39 -3.37 5.01 0.63
C GLN A 39 -4.68 4.34 0.17
N SER A 40 -5.49 3.90 1.13
CA SER A 40 -6.70 3.09 0.91
C SER A 40 -7.66 3.70 -0.11
N SER A 41 -7.93 2.96 -1.19
CA SER A 41 -8.91 3.32 -2.21
C SER A 41 -9.29 2.11 -3.09
N ILE A 42 -10.54 2.02 -3.53
CA ILE A 42 -11.06 0.94 -4.39
C ILE A 42 -11.98 1.48 -5.50
N ILE A 43 -12.13 0.70 -6.58
CA ILE A 43 -13.19 0.86 -7.58
C ILE A 43 -14.12 -0.35 -7.49
N VAL A 44 -15.43 -0.11 -7.60
CA VAL A 44 -16.46 -1.16 -7.72
C VAL A 44 -17.21 -0.96 -9.03
N GLN A 45 -17.36 -2.04 -9.80
CA GLN A 45 -18.07 -2.06 -11.07
C GLN A 45 -19.06 -3.24 -11.09
N ARG A 46 -20.26 -3.00 -11.62
CA ARG A 46 -21.19 -4.08 -11.93
C ARG A 46 -20.72 -4.81 -13.20
N GLN A 47 -20.66 -6.14 -13.14
CA GLN A 47 -20.53 -6.96 -14.35
C GLN A 47 -21.88 -6.90 -15.05
N ARG A 48 -21.90 -6.40 -16.29
CA ARG A 48 -23.01 -6.62 -17.21
C ARG A 48 -22.85 -8.00 -17.82
#